data_AF-A0A2V9FBA7-F1
#
_entry.id   AF-A0A2V9FBA7-F1
#
_cell.length_a   1.000
_cell.length_b   1.000
_cell.length_c   1.000
_cell.angle_alpha   90.00
_cell.angle_beta   90.00
_cell.angle_gamma   90.00
#
_symmetry.space_group_name_H-M   'P 1'
#
loop_
_entity.id
_entity.type
_entity.pdbx_description
1 polymer ?
#
loop_
_entity_poly.entity_id
_entity_poly.type
_entity_poly.pdbx_seq_one_letter_code
_entity_poly.pdbx_strand_id
1 'polypeptide(L)'
;MGFTQDFRFALRTLNKSRGFAAVAVLVLALGIGANSAIFSTMNAVLLRGFPYPHADELVIPVAVDTRLGTIGLAITYHDYLQWKSNRQVFSEVAVSEGLRTDLAADNGAPERVDATAVSEDFFSVL
;
A
#
# COMPACT_ATOMS: atom_id res chain seq x y z
N MET A 1 17.47 -21.74 44.82
CA MET A 1 17.25 -22.98 44.03
C MET A 1 15.74 -23.19 43.98
N GLY A 2 15.05 -23.31 42.85
CA GLY A 2 15.54 -23.60 41.51
C GLY A 2 14.50 -23.25 40.44
N PHE A 3 14.82 -22.23 39.65
CA PHE A 3 14.11 -21.85 38.42
C PHE A 3 13.86 -23.02 37.47
N THR A 4 14.79 -23.98 37.41
CA THR A 4 14.68 -25.19 36.59
C THR A 4 13.61 -26.16 37.09
N GLN A 5 13.36 -26.20 38.41
CA GLN A 5 12.32 -27.02 38.99
C GLN A 5 10.94 -26.42 38.71
N ASP A 6 10.81 -25.10 38.79
CA ASP A 6 9.59 -24.37 38.47
C ASP A 6 9.23 -24.48 36.98
N PHE A 7 10.21 -24.34 36.09
CA PHE A 7 9.99 -24.51 34.64
C PHE A 7 9.54 -25.94 34.28
N ARG A 8 10.14 -26.95 34.90
CA ARG A 8 9.76 -28.36 34.72
C ARG A 8 8.37 -28.65 35.30
N PHE A 9 8.00 -28.00 36.41
CA PHE A 9 6.69 -28.13 37.02
C PHE A 9 5.60 -27.48 36.16
N ALA A 10 5.86 -26.30 35.60
CA ALA A 10 4.96 -25.62 34.67
C ALA A 10 4.71 -26.45 33.41
N LEU A 11 5.76 -26.98 32.76
CA LEU A 11 5.64 -27.86 31.59
C LEU A 11 4.83 -29.14 31.90
N ARG A 12 5.03 -29.73 33.08
CA ARG A 12 4.29 -30.92 33.51
C ARG A 12 2.81 -30.60 33.74
N THR A 13 2.52 -29.39 34.21
CA THR A 13 1.15 -28.90 34.43
C THR A 13 0.44 -28.65 33.09
N LEU A 14 1.10 -27.98 32.14
CA LEU A 14 0.59 -27.80 30.77
C LEU A 14 0.28 -29.14 30.08
N ASN A 15 1.14 -30.15 30.25
CA ASN A 15 0.90 -31.50 29.71
C ASN A 15 -0.23 -32.26 30.41
N LYS A 16 -0.62 -31.86 31.63
CA LYS A 16 -1.75 -32.46 32.36
C LYS A 16 -3.09 -31.88 31.91
N SER A 17 -3.10 -30.62 31.43
CA SER A 17 -4.29 -29.90 30.96
C SER A 17 -4.17 -29.52 29.47
N ARG A 18 -3.91 -30.51 28.61
CA ARG A 18 -3.61 -30.32 27.16
C ARG A 18 -4.65 -29.50 26.39
N GLY A 19 -5.94 -29.67 26.69
CA GLY A 19 -7.01 -28.93 26.02
C GLY A 19 -6.96 -27.42 26.31
N PHE A 20 -6.86 -27.05 27.58
CA PHE A 20 -6.74 -25.65 28.00
C PHE A 20 -5.44 -25.01 27.48
N ALA A 21 -4.33 -25.75 27.60
CA ALA A 21 -3.04 -25.33 27.07
C ALA A 21 -3.08 -25.04 25.56
N ALA A 22 -3.70 -25.94 24.77
CA ALA A 22 -3.82 -25.77 23.33
C ALA A 22 -4.65 -24.53 22.98
N VAL A 23 -5.79 -24.31 23.64
CA VAL A 23 -6.63 -23.12 23.43
C VAL A 23 -5.87 -21.85 23.80
N ALA A 24 -5.19 -21.82 24.95
CA ALA A 24 -4.42 -20.66 25.38
C ALA A 24 -3.29 -20.32 24.39
N VAL A 25 -2.57 -21.33 23.89
CA VAL A 25 -1.53 -21.15 22.86
C VAL A 25 -2.12 -20.64 21.55
N LEU A 26 -3.27 -21.17 21.11
CA LEU A 26 -3.94 -20.71 19.89
C LEU A 26 -4.37 -19.25 20.00
N VAL A 27 -4.96 -18.86 21.14
CA VAL A 27 -5.38 -17.47 21.38
C VAL A 27 -4.18 -16.53 21.39
N LEU A 28 -3.08 -16.91 22.06
CA LEU A 28 -1.83 -16.13 22.05
C LEU A 28 -1.25 -16.03 20.64
N ALA A 29 -1.19 -17.15 19.90
CA ALA A 29 -0.69 -17.17 18.53
C ALA A 29 -1.53 -16.29 17.59
N LEU A 30 -2.86 -16.33 17.73
CA LEU A 30 -3.78 -15.46 16.98
C LEU A 30 -3.57 -13.99 17.33
N GLY A 31 -3.49 -13.64 18.61
CA GLY A 31 -3.27 -12.25 19.03
C GLY A 31 -1.93 -11.68 18.57
N ILE A 32 -0.86 -12.45 18.73
CA ILE A 32 0.49 -12.05 18.29
C ILE A 32 0.54 -11.99 16.76
N GLY A 33 -0.01 -12.99 16.08
CA GLY A 33 -0.03 -13.10 14.63
C GLY A 33 -0.85 -12.00 13.96
N ALA A 34 -2.04 -11.70 14.48
CA ALA A 34 -2.90 -10.63 13.97
C ALA A 34 -2.22 -9.26 14.08
N ASN A 35 -1.67 -8.94 15.25
CA ASN A 35 -0.95 -7.68 15.46
C ASN A 35 0.28 -7.57 14.54
N SER A 36 1.04 -8.66 14.42
CA SER A 36 2.23 -8.71 13.55
C SER A 36 1.85 -8.61 12.06
N ALA A 37 0.74 -9.22 11.64
CA ALA A 37 0.25 -9.15 10.26
C ALA A 37 -0.19 -7.73 9.90
N ILE A 38 -0.95 -7.06 10.78
CA ILE A 38 -1.35 -5.66 10.59
C ILE A 38 -0.11 -4.78 10.44
N PHE A 39 0.84 -4.87 11.37
CA PHE A 39 2.07 -4.08 11.30
C PHE A 39 2.94 -4.40 10.09
N SER A 40 3.06 -5.68 9.70
CA SER A 40 3.81 -6.09 8.51
C SER A 40 3.21 -5.49 7.24
N THR A 41 1.88 -5.55 7.11
CA THR A 41 1.16 -5.00 5.95
C THR A 41 1.29 -3.48 5.91
N MET A 42 1.08 -2.81 7.04
CA MET A 42 1.28 -1.37 7.15
C MET A 42 2.73 -0.98 6.86
N ASN A 43 3.71 -1.73 7.35
CA ASN A 43 5.11 -1.44 7.10
C ASN A 43 5.47 -1.65 5.62
N ALA A 44 4.94 -2.70 4.99
CA ALA A 44 5.15 -2.96 3.57
C ALA A 44 4.51 -1.89 2.67
N VAL A 45 3.34 -1.36 3.05
CA VAL A 45 2.59 -0.39 2.24
C VAL A 45 3.00 1.06 2.53
N LEU A 46 3.24 1.41 3.81
CA LEU A 46 3.46 2.79 4.25
C LEU A 46 4.92 3.13 4.54
N LEU A 47 5.71 2.19 5.09
CA LEU A 47 7.04 2.50 5.65
C LEU A 47 8.22 2.06 4.79
N ARG A 48 8.06 1.00 4.00
CA ARG A 48 9.11 0.55 3.07
C ARG A 48 9.22 1.45 1.84
N GLY A 49 8.31 2.43 1.71
CA GLY A 49 8.19 3.30 0.56
C GLY A 49 7.73 2.54 -0.66
N PHE A 50 7.08 3.22 -1.60
CA PHE A 50 7.06 2.69 -2.96
C PHE A 50 8.52 2.51 -3.44
N PRO A 51 8.84 1.49 -4.26
CA PRO A 51 10.20 1.22 -4.73
C PRO A 51 10.67 2.24 -5.78
N TYR A 52 10.47 3.53 -5.49
CA TYR A 52 10.74 4.69 -6.31
C TYR A 52 11.77 5.54 -5.56
N PRO A 53 12.84 6.03 -6.23
CA PRO A 53 13.70 7.06 -5.66
C PRO A 53 12.85 8.26 -5.21
N HIS A 54 13.14 8.84 -4.06
CA HIS A 54 12.43 10.03 -3.56
C HIS A 54 10.91 9.85 -3.41
N ALA A 55 10.44 8.63 -3.07
CA ALA A 55 9.01 8.36 -2.90
C ALA A 55 8.31 9.26 -1.87
N ASP A 56 9.07 9.85 -0.94
CA ASP A 56 8.59 10.85 0.04
C ASP A 56 8.33 12.24 -0.55
N GLU A 57 8.86 12.53 -1.75
CA GLU A 57 8.65 13.78 -2.49
C GLU A 57 7.47 13.66 -3.49
N LEU A 58 6.97 12.45 -3.74
CA LEU A 58 5.84 12.20 -4.64
C LEU A 58 4.52 12.69 -4.05
N VAL A 59 3.84 13.56 -4.79
CA VAL A 59 2.51 14.08 -4.41
C VAL A 59 1.52 13.94 -5.55
N ILE A 60 0.30 13.53 -5.21
CA ILE A 60 -0.84 13.50 -6.15
C ILE A 60 -1.79 14.62 -5.76
N PRO A 61 -1.76 15.78 -6.45
CA PRO A 61 -2.68 16.86 -6.17
C PRO A 61 -4.11 16.43 -6.52
N VAL A 62 -5.06 16.89 -5.71
CA VAL A 62 -6.50 16.68 -5.94
C VAL A 62 -7.20 18.03 -5.98
N ALA A 63 -8.07 18.24 -6.95
CA ALA A 63 -8.87 19.45 -6.97
C ALA A 63 -9.98 19.36 -5.91
N VAL A 64 -10.19 20.48 -5.22
CA VAL A 64 -11.20 20.64 -4.17
C VAL A 64 -12.14 21.76 -4.57
N ASP A 65 -13.42 21.44 -4.71
CA ASP A 65 -14.48 22.44 -4.86
C ASP A 65 -15.12 22.70 -3.48
N THR A 66 -14.74 23.82 -2.87
CA THR A 66 -15.26 24.23 -1.55
C THR A 66 -16.71 24.68 -1.58
N ARG A 67 -17.29 24.98 -2.75
CA ARG A 67 -18.70 25.37 -2.89
C ARG A 67 -19.60 24.13 -2.93
N LEU A 68 -19.15 23.09 -3.61
CA LEU A 68 -19.84 21.80 -3.70
C LEU A 68 -19.43 20.83 -2.59
N GLY A 69 -18.44 21.19 -1.76
CA GLY A 69 -17.88 20.29 -0.73
C GLY A 69 -17.25 19.03 -1.31
N THR A 70 -16.80 19.09 -2.57
CA THR A 70 -16.31 17.92 -3.33
C THR A 70 -14.79 17.89 -3.33
N ILE A 71 -14.21 16.73 -3.03
CA ILE A 71 -12.76 16.48 -3.03
C ILE A 71 -12.48 15.37 -4.06
N GLY A 72 -11.36 15.46 -4.76
CA GLY A 72 -10.95 14.45 -5.73
C GLY A 72 -11.42 14.71 -7.16
N LEU A 73 -11.65 15.98 -7.50
CA LEU A 73 -11.93 16.37 -8.87
C LEU A 73 -10.67 16.20 -9.74
N ALA A 74 -10.87 15.85 -11.01
CA ALA A 74 -9.80 15.80 -11.99
C ALA A 74 -9.19 17.19 -12.18
N ILE A 75 -7.86 17.24 -12.26
CA ILE A 75 -7.12 18.47 -12.48
C ILE A 75 -7.24 18.86 -13.95
N THR A 76 -7.33 20.16 -14.23
CA THR A 76 -7.43 20.62 -15.62
C THR A 76 -6.07 20.56 -16.32
N TYR A 77 -6.09 20.40 -17.64
CA TYR A 77 -4.87 20.44 -18.45
C TYR A 77 -4.09 21.76 -18.28
N HIS A 78 -4.79 22.86 -18.03
CA HIS A 78 -4.18 24.16 -17.76
C HIS A 78 -3.34 24.15 -16.48
N ASP A 79 -3.87 23.58 -15.40
CA ASP A 79 -3.15 23.47 -14.12
C ASP A 79 -1.89 22.59 -14.27
N TYR A 80 -2.00 21.50 -15.04
CA TYR A 80 -0.84 20.67 -15.39
C TYR A 80 0.25 21.48 -16.11
N LEU A 81 -0.10 22.24 -17.15
CA LEU A 81 0.86 23.09 -17.86
C LEU A 81 1.50 24.13 -16.95
N GLN A 82 0.71 24.72 -16.05
CA GLN A 82 1.19 25.70 -15.08
C GLN A 82 2.20 25.07 -14.11
N TRP A 83 1.92 23.90 -13.55
CA TRP A 83 2.85 23.20 -12.66
C TRP A 83 4.08 22.71 -13.37
N LYS A 84 3.94 22.18 -14.59
CA LYS A 84 5.08 21.77 -15.42
C LYS A 84 6.02 22.94 -15.74
N SER A 85 5.50 24.16 -15.85
CA SER A 85 6.32 25.37 -16.02
C SER A 85 6.98 25.87 -14.73
N ASN A 86 6.46 25.49 -13.56
CA ASN A 86 6.91 25.98 -12.25
C ASN A 86 7.92 25.04 -11.58
N ARG A 87 9.19 25.23 -11.92
CA ARG A 87 10.31 24.43 -11.39
C ARG A 87 10.75 24.77 -9.96
N GLN A 88 10.14 25.77 -9.31
CA GLN A 88 10.49 26.10 -7.92
C GLN A 88 9.75 25.22 -6.91
N VAL A 89 8.59 24.67 -7.29
CA VAL A 89 7.73 23.87 -6.41
C VAL A 89 7.84 22.39 -6.76
N PHE A 90 7.92 22.04 -8.05
CA PHE A 90 8.02 20.66 -8.51
C PHE A 90 9.30 20.47 -9.33
N SER A 91 10.05 19.41 -9.03
CA SER A 91 11.19 18.97 -9.83
C SER A 91 10.73 18.50 -11.21
N GLU A 92 9.67 17.70 -11.24
CA GLU A 92 9.06 17.15 -12.45
C GLU A 92 7.56 16.88 -12.22
N VAL A 93 6.77 16.91 -13.30
CA VAL A 93 5.32 16.75 -13.23
C VAL A 93 4.86 15.86 -14.37
N ALA A 94 4.15 14.80 -14.04
CA ALA A 94 3.56 13.87 -14.99
C ALA A 94 2.07 13.71 -14.77
N VAL A 95 1.37 13.25 -15.81
CA VAL A 95 -0.06 12.93 -15.77
C VAL A 95 -0.22 11.47 -16.14
N SER A 96 -1.09 10.79 -15.40
CA SER A 96 -1.58 9.47 -15.75
C SER A 96 -3.10 9.44 -15.73
N GLU A 97 -3.68 8.70 -16.66
CA GLU A 97 -5.11 8.45 -16.73
C GLU A 97 -5.32 6.95 -16.88
N GLY A 98 -6.14 6.36 -16.02
CA GLY A 98 -6.52 4.95 -16.14
C GLY A 98 -7.58 4.79 -17.23
N LEU A 99 -7.33 3.88 -18.18
CA LEU A 99 -8.27 3.60 -19.27
C LEU A 99 -8.55 2.11 -19.32
N ARG A 100 -9.78 1.76 -19.68
CA ARG A 100 -10.13 0.40 -20.09
C ARG A 100 -10.16 0.39 -21.60
N THR A 101 -9.31 -0.43 -22.19
CA THR A 101 -9.25 -0.57 -23.65
C THR A 101 -9.37 -2.03 -24.03
N ASP A 102 -9.92 -2.28 -25.20
CA ASP A 102 -9.88 -3.61 -25.81
C ASP A 102 -8.64 -3.66 -26.71
N LEU A 103 -7.80 -4.68 -26.51
CA LEU A 103 -6.59 -4.91 -27.29
C LEU A 103 -6.82 -6.16 -28.14
N ALA A 104 -6.64 -6.05 -29.45
CA ALA A 104 -6.72 -7.18 -30.37
C ALA A 104 -5.38 -7.31 -31.10
N ALA A 105 -4.84 -8.53 -31.14
CA ALA A 105 -3.78 -8.86 -32.09
C ALA A 105 -4.38 -9.00 -33.49
N ASP A 106 -3.57 -8.80 -34.54
CA ASP A 106 -4.03 -8.80 -35.95
C ASP A 106 -4.96 -9.98 -36.33
N ASN A 107 -4.80 -11.14 -35.68
CA ASN A 107 -5.64 -12.33 -35.89
C ASN A 107 -6.19 -12.95 -34.58
N GLY A 108 -6.34 -12.16 -33.52
CA GLY A 108 -6.81 -12.61 -32.20
C GLY A 108 -8.20 -12.10 -31.83
N ALA A 109 -8.87 -12.77 -30.88
CA ALA A 109 -10.07 -12.22 -30.25
C ALA A 109 -9.68 -11.01 -29.39
N PRO A 110 -10.47 -9.92 -29.39
CA PRO A 110 -10.19 -8.76 -28.53
C PRO A 110 -10.21 -9.15 -27.04
N GLU A 111 -9.20 -8.70 -26.30
CA GLU A 111 -9.11 -8.86 -24.86
C GLU A 111 -9.25 -7.49 -24.18
N ARG A 112 -10.10 -7.42 -23.16
CA ARG A 112 -10.26 -6.22 -22.33
C ARG A 112 -9.05 -6.12 -21.40
N VAL A 113 -8.30 -5.03 -21.50
CA VAL A 113 -7.14 -4.76 -20.66
C VAL A 113 -7.31 -3.46 -19.89
N ASP A 114 -6.87 -3.46 -18.64
CA ASP A 114 -6.67 -2.23 -17.88
C ASP A 114 -5.34 -1.60 -18.33
N ALA A 115 -5.43 -0.40 -18.91
CA ALA A 115 -4.30 0.35 -19.42
C ALA A 115 -4.18 1.69 -18.67
N THR A 116 -3.02 2.33 -18.79
CA THR A 116 -2.83 3.68 -18.25
C THR A 116 -2.11 4.51 -19.31
N ALA A 117 -2.74 5.58 -19.77
CA ALA A 117 -2.06 6.57 -20.59
C ALA A 117 -1.25 7.45 -19.66
N VAL A 118 0.02 7.66 -20.01
CA VAL A 118 0.96 8.43 -19.22
C VAL A 118 1.63 9.47 -20.11
N SER A 119 1.97 10.63 -19.54
CA SER A 119 2.84 11.60 -20.20
C SER A 119 4.26 11.04 -20.34
N GLU A 120 5.03 11.57 -21.30
CA GLU A 120 6.42 11.15 -21.57
C GLU A 120 7.32 11.19 -20.32
N ASP A 121 7.12 12.19 -19.46
CA ASP A 121 7.93 12.41 -18.24
C ASP A 121 7.55 11.49 -17.07
N PHE A 122 6.54 10.62 -17.22
CA PHE A 122 6.00 9.81 -16.11
C PHE A 122 7.02 8.89 -15.46
N PHE A 123 7.89 8.28 -16.25
CA PHE A 123 8.94 7.40 -15.73
C PHE A 123 10.13 8.15 -15.15
N SER A 124 10.29 9.44 -15.42
CA SER A 124 11.31 10.28 -14.80
C SER A 124 10.88 10.74 -13.39
N VAL A 125 9.57 10.86 -13.17
CA VAL A 125 8.98 11.19 -11.86
C VAL A 125 9.08 10.01 -10.86
N LEU A 126 9.06 8.76 -11.35
CA LEU A 126 9.10 7.51 -10.56
C LEU A 126 10.51 7.04 -10.23
#